data_AF-A0A4Q3TD95-F1
#
_entry.id   AF-A0A4Q3TD95-F1
#
_cell.length_a   1.000
_cell.length_b   1.000
_cell.length_c   1.000
_cell.angle_alpha   90.00
_cell.angle_beta   90.00
_cell.angle_gamma   90.00
#
_symmetry.space_group_name_H-M   'P 1'
#
loop_
_entity.id
_entity.type
_entity.pdbx_description
1 polymer ?
#
loop_
_entity_poly.entity_id
_entity_poly.type
_entity_poly.pdbx_seq_one_letter_code
_entity_poly.pdbx_strand_id
1 'polypeptide(L)'
;LVKTASEFVRRHEQQLHATLHQRITVTAGGNRVTVSLDIVPDEDHPHALLSAQSEEGDALASIRVAPSYKLSRSGAVAWVESGFPKPA
;
A
#
# COMPACT_ATOMS: atom_id res chain seq x y z
N LEU A 1 -5.27 -48.19 -0.93
CA LEU A 1 -4.42 -47.54 -1.96
C LEU A 1 -5.41 -47.12 -3.03
N VAL A 2 -5.82 -45.86 -3.12
CA VAL A 2 -5.11 -44.80 -3.84
C VAL A 2 -5.43 -43.45 -3.17
N LYS A 3 -4.43 -42.88 -2.53
CA LYS A 3 -4.33 -41.45 -2.24
C LYS A 3 -3.62 -40.83 -3.44
N THR A 4 -4.28 -40.04 -4.27
CA THR A 4 -3.57 -39.16 -5.21
C THR A 4 -4.43 -37.98 -5.64
N ALA A 5 -4.10 -36.81 -5.08
CA ALA A 5 -3.67 -35.65 -5.87
C ALA A 5 -4.65 -34.93 -6.81
N SER A 6 -5.95 -34.79 -6.52
CA SER A 6 -6.80 -33.92 -7.39
C SER A 6 -7.86 -33.05 -6.73
N GLU A 7 -8.07 -33.07 -5.42
CA GLU A 7 -9.06 -32.17 -4.79
C GLU A 7 -8.48 -30.96 -4.07
N PHE A 8 -7.16 -30.79 -4.05
CA PHE A 8 -6.49 -29.71 -3.30
C PHE A 8 -5.97 -28.54 -4.15
N VAL A 9 -6.35 -28.45 -5.43
CA VAL A 9 -5.96 -27.32 -6.30
C VAL A 9 -6.96 -26.16 -6.24
N ARG A 10 -8.14 -26.33 -5.61
CA ARG A 10 -9.13 -25.22 -5.49
C ARG A 10 -8.96 -24.33 -4.27
N ARG A 11 -8.10 -24.70 -3.31
CA ARG A 11 -7.88 -23.89 -2.10
C ARG A 11 -6.77 -22.84 -2.26
N HIS A 12 -6.01 -22.88 -3.36
CA HIS A 12 -4.87 -21.98 -3.59
C HIS A 12 -5.29 -20.61 -4.18
N GLU A 13 -6.50 -20.47 -4.71
CA GLU A 13 -6.99 -19.18 -5.22
C GLU A 13 -7.76 -18.38 -4.16
N GLN A 14 -8.28 -19.01 -3.11
CA GLN A 14 -9.20 -18.34 -2.17
C GLN A 14 -8.55 -17.77 -0.91
N GLN A 15 -7.23 -17.86 -0.74
CA GLN A 15 -6.54 -17.27 0.41
C GLN A 15 -5.43 -16.35 -0.04
N LEU A 16 -5.76 -15.08 -0.33
CA LEU A 16 -5.15 -13.86 0.28
C LEU A 16 -5.53 -12.54 -0.45
N HIS A 17 -6.81 -12.33 -0.80
CA HIS A 17 -7.25 -11.03 -1.32
C HIS A 17 -7.54 -10.01 -0.19
N ALA A 18 -6.77 -10.04 0.90
CA ALA A 18 -6.77 -8.95 1.86
C ALA A 18 -5.91 -7.82 1.28
N THR A 19 -6.48 -7.04 0.36
CA THR A 19 -5.91 -5.79 -0.10
C THR A 19 -5.68 -4.91 1.13
N LEU A 20 -4.44 -4.77 1.59
CA LEU A 20 -4.12 -3.81 2.63
C LEU A 20 -4.40 -2.42 2.04
N HIS A 21 -5.38 -1.75 2.61
CA HIS A 21 -5.64 -0.33 2.43
C HIS A 21 -5.39 0.33 3.77
N GLN A 22 -4.22 0.95 3.91
CA GLN A 22 -3.90 1.72 5.11
C GLN A 22 -3.93 3.21 4.77
N ARG A 23 -4.69 3.99 5.54
CA ARG A 23 -4.80 5.45 5.35
C ARG A 23 -4.50 6.16 6.65
N ILE A 24 -3.60 7.14 6.62
CA ILE A 24 -3.31 8.00 7.77
C ILE A 24 -3.30 9.46 7.35
N THR A 25 -3.92 10.31 8.15
CA THR A 25 -3.85 11.75 7.96
C THR A 25 -2.76 12.32 8.87
N VAL A 26 -1.86 13.08 8.27
CA VAL A 26 -0.75 13.75 8.94
C VAL A 26 -0.83 15.25 8.70
N THR A 27 -0.20 16.03 9.58
CA THR A 27 -0.02 17.47 9.40
C THR A 27 1.45 17.70 9.08
N ALA A 28 1.74 18.34 7.95
CA ALA A 28 3.08 18.63 7.47
C ALA A 28 3.10 20.07 6.94
N GLY A 29 4.03 20.90 7.41
CA GLY A 29 4.11 22.31 7.01
C GLY A 29 2.84 23.14 7.23
N GLY A 30 1.99 22.75 8.20
CA GLY A 30 0.71 23.40 8.48
C GLY A 30 -0.48 22.87 7.66
N ASN A 31 -0.25 22.04 6.65
CA ASN A 31 -1.30 21.45 5.82
C ASN A 31 -1.64 20.04 6.27
N ARG A 32 -2.92 19.66 6.19
CA ARG A 32 -3.35 18.27 6.38
C ARG A 32 -3.15 17.52 5.07
N VAL A 33 -2.44 16.40 5.16
CA VAL A 33 -2.19 15.51 4.04
C VAL A 33 -2.61 14.11 4.44
N THR A 34 -3.41 13.47 3.58
CA THR A 34 -3.76 12.08 3.77
C THR A 34 -2.85 11.20 2.94
N VAL A 35 -2.12 10.32 3.62
CA VAL A 35 -1.25 9.32 3.00
C VAL A 35 -1.96 7.98 3.01
N SER A 36 -2.07 7.36 1.84
CA SER A 36 -2.67 6.02 1.67
C SER A 36 -1.62 5.04 1.15
N LEU A 37 -1.69 3.80 1.62
CA LEU A 37 -0.88 2.68 1.18
C LEU A 37 -1.83 1.56 0.74
N ASP A 38 -1.80 1.27 -0.55
CA ASP A 38 -2.72 0.35 -1.20
C ASP A 38 -1.92 -0.78 -1.85
N ILE A 39 -2.02 -2.01 -1.33
CA ILE A 39 -1.36 -3.17 -1.96
C ILE A 39 -2.13 -3.53 -3.23
N VAL A 40 -1.43 -3.50 -4.36
CA VAL A 40 -1.92 -3.98 -5.65
C VAL A 40 -1.44 -5.43 -5.81
N PRO A 41 -2.34 -6.42 -5.71
CA PRO A 41 -2.02 -7.79 -6.04
C PRO A 41 -1.80 -7.87 -7.55
N ASP A 42 -0.58 -8.20 -7.94
CA ASP A 42 -0.18 -8.49 -9.31
C ASP A 42 0.30 -9.95 -9.33
N GLU A 43 -0.09 -10.71 -10.34
CA GLU A 43 0.13 -12.17 -10.39
C GLU A 43 1.63 -12.53 -10.44
N ASP A 44 2.46 -11.64 -10.99
CA ASP A 44 3.91 -11.85 -11.14
C ASP A 44 4.73 -10.95 -10.19
N HIS A 45 4.31 -9.71 -9.96
CA HIS A 45 5.09 -8.70 -9.22
C HIS A 45 4.21 -7.84 -8.30
N PRO A 46 3.74 -8.37 -7.15
CA PRO A 46 2.91 -7.63 -6.21
C PRO A 46 3.63 -6.36 -5.73
N HIS A 47 2.88 -5.27 -5.59
CA HIS A 47 3.42 -3.99 -5.15
C HIS A 47 2.43 -3.24 -4.28
N ALA A 48 2.86 -2.12 -3.71
CA ALA A 48 1.96 -1.17 -3.09
C ALA A 48 2.09 0.21 -3.72
N LEU A 49 0.99 0.96 -3.67
CA LEU A 49 0.93 2.35 -4.07
C LEU A 49 0.91 3.21 -2.81
N LEU A 50 1.92 4.06 -2.65
CA LEU A 50 1.95 5.08 -1.61
C LEU A 50 1.48 6.40 -2.26
N SER A 51 0.32 6.89 -1.85
CA SER A 51 -0.28 8.11 -2.37
C SER A 51 -0.44 9.16 -1.29
N ALA A 52 -0.37 10.44 -1.68
CA ALA A 52 -0.65 11.58 -0.83
C ALA A 52 -1.77 12.40 -1.45
N GLN A 53 -2.71 12.84 -0.61
CA GLN A 53 -3.80 13.73 -0.99
C GLN A 53 -3.85 14.95 -0.08
N SER A 54 -4.18 16.12 -0.62
CA SER A 54 -4.47 17.33 0.15
C SER A 54 -5.74 17.14 0.99
N GLU A 55 -6.02 18.10 1.88
CA GLU A 55 -7.28 18.15 2.61
C GLU A 55 -8.51 18.29 1.69
N GLU A 56 -8.33 18.93 0.53
CA GLU A 56 -9.36 19.12 -0.49
C GLU A 56 -9.57 17.87 -1.36
N GLY A 57 -8.71 16.85 -1.18
CA GLY A 57 -8.77 15.58 -1.90
C GLY A 57 -7.88 15.51 -3.16
N ASP A 58 -7.17 16.58 -3.49
CA ASP A 58 -6.27 16.62 -4.64
C ASP A 58 -5.09 15.68 -4.46
N ALA A 59 -4.76 14.91 -5.50
CA ALA A 59 -3.59 14.06 -5.49
C ALA A 59 -2.32 14.92 -5.52
N LEU A 60 -1.50 14.84 -4.46
CA LEU A 60 -0.22 15.53 -4.35
C LEU A 60 0.92 14.68 -4.92
N ALA A 61 0.89 13.37 -4.66
CA ALA A 61 1.87 12.42 -5.16
C ALA A 61 1.34 10.99 -5.16
N SER A 62 1.91 10.14 -6.01
CA SER A 62 1.63 8.71 -6.05
C SER A 62 2.85 7.95 -6.56
N ILE A 63 3.33 6.99 -5.78
CA ILE A 63 4.55 6.24 -6.09
C ILE A 63 4.40 4.75 -5.77
N ARG A 64 5.08 3.92 -6.56
CA ARG A 64 5.16 2.47 -6.30
C ARG A 64 6.24 2.17 -5.26
N VAL A 65 5.85 1.43 -4.23
CA VAL A 65 6.72 0.93 -3.16
C VAL A 65 6.59 -0.59 -3.03
N ALA A 66 7.46 -1.20 -2.23
CA ALA A 66 7.37 -2.62 -1.94
C ALA A 66 6.02 -2.95 -1.25
N PRO A 67 5.41 -4.12 -1.52
CA PRO A 67 4.15 -4.51 -0.88
C PRO A 67 4.30 -4.71 0.64
N SER A 68 5.53 -4.90 1.13
CA SER A 68 5.88 -4.97 2.55
C SER A 68 6.18 -3.62 3.20
N TYR A 69 6.04 -2.50 2.47
CA TYR A 69 6.28 -1.16 3.01
C TYR A 69 5.36 -0.90 4.20
N LYS A 70 5.92 -0.38 5.29
CA LYS A 70 5.17 -0.08 6.52
C LYS A 70 4.85 1.39 6.59
N LEU A 71 3.58 1.75 6.36
CA LEU A 71 3.11 3.11 6.54
C LEU A 71 3.00 3.41 8.05
N SER A 72 3.87 4.30 8.53
CA SER A 72 3.85 4.83 9.90
C SER A 72 3.60 6.34 9.88
N ARG A 73 3.11 6.89 10.99
CA ARG A 73 2.83 8.34 11.09
C ARG A 73 4.09 9.18 10.88
N SER A 74 5.20 8.81 11.51
CA SER A 74 6.47 9.53 11.38
C SER A 74 7.03 9.44 9.96
N GLY A 75 6.95 8.26 9.34
CA GLY A 75 7.38 8.07 7.94
C GLY A 75 6.54 8.87 6.95
N ALA A 76 5.22 8.95 7.17
CA ALA A 76 4.34 9.78 6.35
C ALA A 76 4.64 11.27 6.49
N VAL A 77 4.83 11.79 7.71
CA VAL A 77 5.25 13.19 7.92
C VAL A 77 6.55 13.47 7.17
N ALA A 78 7.58 12.66 7.40
CA ALA A 78 8.89 12.84 6.76
C ALA A 78 8.79 12.78 5.22
N TRP A 79 7.98 11.87 4.68
CA TRP A 79 7.78 11.73 3.24
C TRP A 79 7.10 12.96 2.63
N VAL A 80 6.05 13.48 3.29
CA VAL A 80 5.35 14.69 2.85
C VAL A 80 6.25 15.92 2.96
N GLU A 81 6.95 16.10 4.08
CA GLU A 81 7.86 17.24 4.30
C GLU A 81 9.06 17.24 3.36
N SER A 82 9.53 16.05 2.94
CA SER A 82 10.63 15.91 1.98
C SER A 82 10.21 16.11 0.52
N GLY A 83 8.94 16.42 0.24
CA GLY A 83 8.43 16.62 -1.11
C GLY A 83 8.17 15.34 -1.89
N PHE A 84 7.71 14.29 -1.20
CA PHE A 84 7.30 13.01 -1.78
C PHE A 84 8.40 12.21 -2.52
N PRO A 85 9.64 12.12 -2.00
CA PRO A 85 10.69 11.35 -2.64
C PRO A 85 10.33 9.86 -2.66
N LYS A 86 10.88 9.09 -3.61
CA LYS A 86 10.73 7.63 -3.54
C LYS A 86 11.43 7.10 -2.27
N PRO A 87 10.72 6.43 -1.35
CA PRO A 87 11.36 5.85 -0.17
C PRO A 87 12.32 4.73 -0.61
N ALA A 88 13.50 4.72 0.00
CA ALA A 88 14.55 3.73 -0.24
C ALA A 88 14.20 2.38 0.39
#